data_AF-A0A8T3ZY08-F1
#
_entry.id   AF-A0A8T3ZY08-F1
#
_cell.length_a   1.000
_cell.length_b   1.000
_cell.length_c   1.000
_cell.angle_alpha   90.00
_cell.angle_beta   90.00
_cell.angle_gamma   90.00
#
_symmetry.space_group_name_H-M   'P 1'
#
loop_
_entity.id
_entity.type
_entity.pdbx_description
1 polymer ?
#
loop_
_entity_poly.entity_id
_entity_poly.type
_entity_poly.pdbx_seq_one_letter_code
_entity_poly.pdbx_strand_id
1 'polypeptide(L)'
;MESYDPEKIVSIRGLLARKPKSIMRLLNIIKKKPLTEEAIDKLVAEGWKVVPTDDHSSFVNRRKKIIGLKTDFKELQRDVSFLHEVAHAFYGQALTHNHPLDPDTVETFWFTDWLAKQWRRNPELLRHAILKFGLEPRIYDHVTRKAFSEQRTPEQFVLPGMEPKSNGRRKTIRK
;
A
#
# COMPACT_ATOMS: atom_id res chain seq x y z
N MET A 1 -9.32 26.39 -12.71
CA MET A 1 -8.75 25.15 -12.15
C MET A 1 -9.23 25.08 -10.71
N GLU A 2 -10.23 24.25 -10.41
CA GLU A 2 -10.73 24.11 -9.03
C GLU A 2 -9.70 23.37 -8.18
N SER A 3 -9.43 23.88 -6.98
CA SER A 3 -8.47 23.32 -6.03
C SER A 3 -8.93 21.94 -5.54
N TYR A 4 -8.03 20.95 -5.64
CA TYR A 4 -8.20 19.61 -5.08
C TYR A 4 -8.46 19.68 -3.57
N ASP A 5 -9.65 19.25 -3.14
CA ASP A 5 -10.05 19.14 -1.74
C ASP A 5 -9.98 17.66 -1.30
N PRO A 6 -8.96 17.26 -0.52
CA PRO A 6 -8.79 15.88 -0.06
C PRO A 6 -9.84 15.44 0.98
N GLU A 7 -10.63 16.37 1.56
CA GLU A 7 -11.66 16.06 2.56
C GLU A 7 -13.04 15.75 1.96
N LYS A 8 -13.25 16.05 0.67
CA LYS A 8 -14.38 15.49 -0.08
C LYS A 8 -14.16 14.00 -0.29
N ILE A 9 -14.40 13.20 0.76
CA ILE A 9 -14.50 11.75 0.68
C ILE A 9 -15.64 11.45 -0.30
N VAL A 10 -15.25 11.18 -1.53
CA VAL A 10 -16.19 10.69 -2.52
C VAL A 10 -16.48 9.25 -2.16
N SER A 11 -17.54 9.08 -1.36
CA SER A 11 -18.03 7.76 -1.00
C SER A 11 -18.39 6.99 -2.27
N ILE A 12 -18.22 5.66 -2.24
CA ILE A 12 -18.66 4.80 -3.35
C ILE A 12 -20.14 5.01 -3.68
N ARG A 13 -20.98 5.39 -2.69
CA ARG A 13 -22.39 5.79 -2.89
C ARG A 13 -22.51 7.05 -3.75
N GLY A 14 -21.66 8.06 -3.51
CA GLY A 14 -21.57 9.26 -4.34
C GLY A 14 -21.12 8.97 -5.77
N LEU A 15 -20.16 8.06 -5.96
CA LEU A 15 -19.74 7.60 -7.30
C LEU A 15 -20.86 6.85 -8.01
N LEU A 16 -21.54 5.95 -7.31
CA LEU A 16 -22.67 5.19 -7.84
C LEU A 16 -23.84 6.10 -8.23
N ALA A 17 -24.11 7.18 -7.47
CA ALA A 17 -25.15 8.15 -7.82
C ALA A 17 -24.81 8.92 -9.11
N ARG A 18 -23.54 9.23 -9.36
CA ARG A 18 -23.10 10.00 -10.53
C ARG A 18 -22.90 9.16 -11.78
N LYS A 19 -22.33 7.96 -11.65
CA LYS A 19 -21.93 7.08 -12.77
C LYS A 19 -22.26 5.60 -12.47
N PRO A 20 -23.53 5.24 -12.25
CA PRO A 20 -23.90 3.90 -11.74
C PRO A 20 -23.43 2.77 -12.65
N LYS A 21 -23.60 2.89 -13.97
CA LYS A 21 -23.22 1.84 -14.93
C LYS A 21 -21.71 1.57 -14.95
N SER A 22 -20.89 2.64 -14.94
CA SER A 22 -19.43 2.51 -14.98
C SER A 22 -18.89 1.89 -13.70
N ILE A 23 -19.34 2.39 -12.55
CA ILE A 23 -18.90 1.89 -11.24
C ILE A 23 -19.36 0.44 -11.03
N MET A 24 -20.60 0.08 -11.39
CA MET A 24 -21.08 -1.30 -11.33
C MET A 24 -20.24 -2.24 -12.22
N ARG A 25 -19.83 -1.79 -13.40
CA ARG A 25 -18.94 -2.57 -14.29
C ARG A 25 -17.57 -2.79 -13.64
N LEU A 26 -16.98 -1.78 -13.01
CA LEU A 26 -15.70 -1.90 -12.30
C LEU A 26 -15.83 -2.83 -11.08
N LEU A 27 -16.90 -2.69 -10.29
CA LEU A 27 -17.18 -3.60 -9.16
C LEU A 27 -17.32 -5.05 -9.63
N ASN A 28 -17.95 -5.29 -10.78
CA ASN A 28 -18.06 -6.64 -11.36
C ASN A 28 -16.69 -7.20 -11.79
N ILE A 29 -15.78 -6.37 -12.29
CA ILE A 29 -14.41 -6.79 -12.63
C ILE A 29 -13.65 -7.18 -11.36
N ILE A 30 -13.70 -6.35 -10.33
CA ILE A 30 -13.04 -6.61 -9.05
C ILE A 30 -13.61 -7.87 -8.40
N LYS A 31 -14.93 -8.07 -8.46
CA LYS A 31 -15.56 -9.28 -7.93
C LYS A 31 -15.08 -10.54 -8.65
N LYS A 32 -14.85 -10.48 -9.97
CA LYS A 32 -14.36 -11.62 -10.77
C LYS A 32 -12.86 -11.86 -10.60
N LYS A 33 -12.08 -10.81 -10.35
CA LYS A 33 -10.62 -10.87 -10.24
C LYS A 33 -10.17 -10.02 -9.05
N PRO A 34 -10.43 -10.46 -7.79
CA PRO A 34 -10.04 -9.69 -6.62
C PRO A 34 -8.51 -9.63 -6.51
N LEU A 35 -8.00 -8.60 -5.85
CA LEU A 35 -6.60 -8.57 -5.43
C LEU A 35 -6.46 -9.46 -4.18
N THR A 36 -5.72 -10.55 -4.33
CA THR A 36 -5.37 -11.50 -3.27
C THR A 36 -3.86 -11.51 -3.04
N GLU A 37 -3.39 -12.27 -2.05
CA GLU A 37 -1.96 -12.45 -1.79
C GLU A 37 -1.26 -13.16 -2.96
N GLU A 38 -1.91 -14.13 -3.60
CA GLU A 38 -1.40 -14.81 -4.79
C GLU A 38 -1.31 -13.86 -5.99
N ALA A 39 -2.24 -12.91 -6.10
CA ALA A 39 -2.20 -11.88 -7.13
C ALA A 39 -1.00 -10.94 -6.95
N ILE A 40 -0.67 -10.59 -5.71
CA ILE A 40 0.54 -9.83 -5.36
C ILE A 40 1.80 -10.62 -5.68
N ASP A 41 1.86 -11.90 -5.28
CA ASP A 41 3.00 -12.77 -5.58
C ASP A 41 3.23 -12.89 -7.08
N LYS A 42 2.15 -13.01 -7.86
CA LYS A 42 2.23 -13.03 -9.31
C LYS A 42 2.81 -11.74 -9.89
N LEU A 43 2.40 -10.57 -9.39
CA LEU A 43 2.99 -9.30 -9.85
C LEU A 43 4.49 -9.25 -9.57
N VAL A 44 4.91 -9.62 -8.36
CA VAL A 44 6.34 -9.64 -8.00
C VAL A 44 7.11 -10.65 -8.85
N ALA A 45 6.57 -11.85 -9.07
CA ALA A 45 7.16 -12.87 -9.93
C ALA A 45 7.25 -12.43 -11.41
N GLU A 46 6.29 -11.62 -11.87
CA GLU A 46 6.33 -10.99 -13.19
C GLU A 46 7.39 -9.87 -13.29
N GLY A 47 8.08 -9.53 -12.21
CA GLY A 47 9.16 -8.53 -12.16
C GLY A 47 8.69 -7.12 -11.83
N TRP A 48 7.49 -6.96 -11.28
CA TRP A 48 7.06 -5.65 -10.77
C TRP A 48 7.88 -5.24 -9.56
N LYS A 49 8.34 -3.99 -9.55
CA LYS A 49 9.13 -3.42 -8.45
C LYS A 49 8.67 -2.03 -8.05
N VAL A 50 8.83 -1.71 -6.77
CA VAL A 50 8.64 -0.35 -6.26
C VAL A 50 9.97 0.38 -6.33
N VAL A 51 9.95 1.61 -6.83
CA VAL A 51 11.10 2.52 -6.81
C VAL A 51 10.69 3.84 -6.16
N PRO A 52 11.57 4.48 -5.37
CA PRO A 52 11.32 5.84 -4.91
C PRO A 52 11.23 6.79 -6.11
N THR A 53 10.36 7.79 -6.03
CA THR A 53 10.35 8.92 -6.97
C THR A 53 10.23 10.25 -6.22
N ASP A 54 10.88 11.27 -6.77
CA ASP A 54 10.77 12.67 -6.36
C ASP A 54 9.80 13.46 -7.27
N ASP A 55 9.13 12.77 -8.20
CA ASP A 55 8.10 13.35 -9.04
C ASP A 55 6.93 13.91 -8.20
N HIS A 56 6.13 14.77 -8.83
CA HIS A 56 4.96 15.38 -8.18
C HIS A 56 3.90 14.36 -7.71
N SER A 57 3.88 13.14 -8.27
CA SER A 57 2.94 12.08 -7.92
C SER A 57 3.54 10.68 -8.03
N SER A 58 2.98 9.71 -7.28
CA SER A 58 3.18 8.29 -7.54
C SER A 58 2.65 7.90 -8.93
N PHE A 59 3.18 6.81 -9.51
CA PHE A 59 2.79 6.37 -10.85
C PHE A 59 3.01 4.87 -11.08
N VAL A 60 2.38 4.35 -12.14
CA VAL A 60 2.66 3.03 -12.72
C VAL A 60 3.27 3.15 -14.12
N ASN A 61 4.43 2.53 -14.32
CA ASN A 61 5.02 2.30 -15.64
C ASN A 61 4.94 0.82 -16.00
N ARG A 62 3.92 0.44 -16.79
CA ARG A 62 3.71 -0.96 -17.20
C ARG A 62 4.78 -1.54 -18.09
N ARG A 63 5.37 -0.73 -18.98
CA ARG A 63 6.42 -1.19 -19.91
C ARG A 63 7.66 -1.62 -19.14
N LYS A 64 8.01 -0.87 -18.09
CA LYS A 64 9.16 -1.16 -17.22
C LYS A 64 8.79 -1.99 -15.99
N LYS A 65 7.50 -2.28 -15.77
CA LYS A 65 6.94 -2.92 -14.57
C LYS A 65 7.39 -2.24 -13.28
N ILE A 66 7.23 -0.91 -13.24
CA ILE A 66 7.64 -0.08 -12.10
C ILE A 66 6.42 0.56 -11.47
N ILE A 67 6.38 0.54 -10.14
CA ILE A 67 5.55 1.40 -9.30
C ILE A 67 6.47 2.49 -8.75
N GLY A 68 6.33 3.71 -9.23
CA GLY A 68 6.99 4.88 -8.65
C GLY A 68 6.22 5.33 -7.42
N LEU A 69 6.84 5.26 -6.25
CA LEU A 69 6.22 5.65 -4.99
C LEU A 69 6.92 6.89 -4.43
N LYS A 70 6.14 7.92 -4.14
CA LYS A 70 6.67 9.18 -3.63
C LYS A 70 7.34 9.00 -2.27
N THR A 71 8.48 9.65 -2.08
CA THR A 71 9.36 9.49 -0.89
C THR A 71 8.88 10.28 0.33
N ASP A 72 8.17 11.40 0.12
CA ASP A 72 7.70 12.30 1.17
C ASP A 72 6.39 11.84 1.85
N PHE A 73 5.71 10.83 1.29
CA PHE A 73 4.47 10.30 1.86
C PHE A 73 4.72 9.60 3.20
N LYS A 74 3.96 10.04 4.21
CA LYS A 74 4.00 9.49 5.57
C LYS A 74 2.85 8.52 5.78
N GLU A 75 3.14 7.48 6.56
CA GLU A 75 2.12 6.63 7.20
C GLU A 75 0.99 6.17 6.25
N LEU A 76 -0.26 6.54 6.56
CA LEU A 76 -1.46 6.16 5.81
C LEU A 76 -1.39 6.57 4.34
N GLN A 77 -0.86 7.77 4.05
CA GLN A 77 -0.78 8.29 2.70
C GLN A 77 0.12 7.43 1.82
N ARG A 78 1.25 6.95 2.37
CA ARG A 78 2.15 6.03 1.67
C ARG A 78 1.43 4.74 1.32
N ASP A 79 0.81 4.08 2.30
CA ASP A 79 0.24 2.75 2.10
C ASP A 79 -0.96 2.79 1.15
N VAL A 80 -1.79 3.84 1.24
CA VAL A 80 -2.91 4.03 0.30
C VAL A 80 -2.40 4.36 -1.11
N SER A 81 -1.42 5.24 -1.26
CA SER A 81 -0.86 5.58 -2.57
C SER A 81 -0.17 4.38 -3.22
N PHE A 82 0.55 3.58 -2.44
CA PHE A 82 1.15 2.34 -2.92
C PHE A 82 0.07 1.36 -3.42
N LEU A 83 -0.97 1.11 -2.62
CA LEU A 83 -2.05 0.20 -3.02
C LEU A 83 -2.88 0.73 -4.21
N HIS A 84 -2.97 2.05 -4.36
CA HIS A 84 -3.55 2.70 -5.53
C HIS A 84 -2.75 2.35 -6.80
N GLU A 85 -1.42 2.47 -6.76
CA GLU A 85 -0.59 2.08 -7.89
C GLU A 85 -0.59 0.56 -8.12
N VAL A 86 -0.66 -0.26 -7.07
CA VAL A 86 -0.85 -1.72 -7.21
C VAL A 86 -2.15 -2.03 -7.95
N ALA A 87 -3.24 -1.28 -7.70
CA ALA A 87 -4.48 -1.44 -8.44
C ALA A 87 -4.28 -1.19 -9.95
N HIS A 88 -3.55 -0.11 -10.30
CA HIS A 88 -3.20 0.19 -11.70
C HIS A 88 -2.32 -0.90 -12.32
N ALA A 89 -1.35 -1.42 -11.58
CA ALA A 89 -0.50 -2.52 -12.05
C ALA A 89 -1.33 -3.79 -12.33
N PHE A 90 -2.24 -4.14 -11.41
CA PHE A 90 -3.00 -5.39 -11.47
C PHE A 90 -4.17 -5.39 -12.46
N TYR A 91 -4.94 -4.31 -12.48
CA TYR A 91 -6.14 -4.21 -13.32
C TYR A 91 -5.86 -3.62 -14.69
N GLY A 92 -4.68 -3.05 -14.92
CA GLY A 92 -4.29 -2.73 -16.27
C GLY A 92 -5.20 -1.68 -16.92
N GLN A 93 -5.48 -1.89 -18.21
CA GLN A 93 -6.42 -1.09 -19.00
C GLN A 93 -7.86 -1.10 -18.47
N ALA A 94 -8.22 -2.03 -17.58
CA ALA A 94 -9.56 -2.04 -16.99
C ALA A 94 -9.82 -0.78 -16.13
N LEU A 95 -8.77 -0.23 -15.52
CA LEU A 95 -8.81 1.07 -14.83
C LEU A 95 -8.38 2.24 -15.73
N THR A 96 -7.76 1.98 -16.89
CA THR A 96 -7.07 3.05 -17.62
C THR A 96 -7.51 3.30 -19.05
N HIS A 97 -7.95 2.37 -19.90
CA HIS A 97 -8.08 2.70 -21.34
C HIS A 97 -9.31 2.15 -22.08
N ASN A 98 -10.20 1.36 -21.45
CA ASN A 98 -11.34 0.74 -22.16
C ASN A 98 -12.67 0.75 -21.39
N HIS A 99 -12.78 1.58 -20.35
CA HIS A 99 -13.99 1.69 -19.52
C HIS A 99 -14.53 3.13 -19.54
N PRO A 100 -15.83 3.34 -19.27
CA PRO A 100 -16.52 4.63 -19.53
C PRO A 100 -16.11 5.76 -18.58
N LEU A 101 -15.04 5.57 -17.82
CA LEU A 101 -14.34 6.59 -17.07
C LEU A 101 -13.01 6.75 -17.79
N ASP A 102 -12.85 7.86 -18.48
CA ASP A 102 -11.57 8.25 -19.09
C ASP A 102 -10.49 8.21 -17.98
N PRO A 103 -9.30 7.63 -18.20
CA PRO A 103 -8.23 7.47 -17.21
C PRO A 103 -7.91 8.73 -16.42
N ASP A 104 -8.10 9.89 -17.07
CA ASP A 104 -7.83 11.20 -16.50
C ASP A 104 -9.08 11.81 -15.82
N THR A 105 -10.14 11.01 -15.64
CA THR A 105 -11.32 11.43 -14.90
C THR A 105 -11.11 11.25 -13.41
N VAL A 106 -11.50 12.29 -12.69
CA VAL A 106 -11.52 12.37 -11.23
C VAL A 106 -12.23 11.14 -10.61
N GLU A 107 -13.22 10.56 -11.30
CA GLU A 107 -13.94 9.38 -10.85
C GLU A 107 -13.12 8.08 -10.86
N THR A 108 -12.27 7.84 -11.86
CA THR A 108 -11.36 6.68 -11.88
C THR A 108 -10.36 6.78 -10.73
N PHE A 109 -9.83 7.97 -10.52
CA PHE A 109 -8.92 8.25 -9.41
C PHE A 109 -9.61 7.98 -8.06
N TRP A 110 -10.80 8.54 -7.83
CA TRP A 110 -11.56 8.35 -6.58
C TRP A 110 -11.99 6.90 -6.36
N PHE A 111 -12.36 6.18 -7.41
CA PHE A 111 -12.69 4.76 -7.28
C PHE A 111 -11.47 3.92 -6.90
N THR A 112 -10.33 4.19 -7.55
CA THR A 112 -9.06 3.48 -7.27
C THR A 112 -8.56 3.80 -5.86
N ASP A 113 -8.67 5.04 -5.41
CA ASP A 113 -8.38 5.45 -4.03
C ASP A 113 -9.31 4.78 -3.02
N TRP A 114 -10.62 4.74 -3.30
CA TRP A 114 -11.58 4.00 -2.47
C TRP A 114 -11.21 2.51 -2.35
N LEU A 115 -10.81 1.88 -3.45
CA LEU A 115 -10.41 0.49 -3.50
C LEU A 115 -9.12 0.23 -2.71
N ALA A 116 -8.11 1.08 -2.87
CA ALA A 116 -6.87 1.04 -2.10
C ALA A 116 -7.15 1.13 -0.59
N LYS A 117 -8.05 2.04 -0.18
CA LYS A 117 -8.51 2.15 1.21
C LYS A 117 -9.21 0.88 1.71
N GLN A 118 -9.97 0.17 0.87
CA GLN A 118 -10.58 -1.11 1.27
C GLN A 118 -9.52 -2.20 1.46
N TRP A 119 -8.59 -2.36 0.52
CA TRP A 119 -7.52 -3.35 0.64
C TRP A 119 -6.61 -3.07 1.82
N ARG A 120 -6.29 -1.81 2.06
CA ARG A 120 -5.48 -1.38 3.19
C ARG A 120 -6.08 -1.80 4.52
N ARG A 121 -7.42 -1.86 4.63
CA ARG A 121 -8.13 -2.29 5.85
C ARG A 121 -8.02 -3.80 6.12
N ASN A 122 -7.56 -4.59 5.15
CA ASN A 122 -7.22 -6.00 5.35
C ASN A 122 -5.75 -6.09 5.82
N PRO A 123 -5.49 -6.46 7.10
CA PRO A 123 -4.14 -6.50 7.63
C PRO A 123 -3.23 -7.54 6.95
N GLU A 124 -3.78 -8.69 6.54
CA GLU A 124 -3.03 -9.78 5.91
C GLU A 124 -2.55 -9.37 4.53
N LEU A 125 -3.48 -8.86 3.70
CA LEU A 125 -3.17 -8.35 2.37
C LEU A 125 -2.19 -7.16 2.43
N LEU A 126 -2.36 -6.25 3.40
CA LEU A 126 -1.44 -5.13 3.61
C LEU A 126 -0.03 -5.63 3.97
N ARG A 127 0.07 -6.57 4.93
CA ARG A 127 1.34 -7.18 5.34
C ARG A 127 2.03 -7.81 4.14
N HIS A 128 1.31 -8.64 3.40
CA HIS A 128 1.85 -9.37 2.25
C HIS A 128 2.34 -8.42 1.16
N ALA A 129 1.53 -7.42 0.78
CA ALA A 129 1.89 -6.44 -0.24
C ALA A 129 3.14 -5.63 0.15
N ILE A 130 3.20 -5.12 1.38
CA ILE A 130 4.35 -4.33 1.86
C ILE A 130 5.62 -5.18 1.86
N LEU A 131 5.58 -6.39 2.41
CA LEU A 131 6.77 -7.24 2.52
C LEU A 131 7.24 -7.77 1.16
N LYS A 132 6.31 -8.19 0.28
CA LYS A 132 6.67 -8.77 -1.03
C LYS A 132 7.26 -7.75 -1.99
N PHE A 133 6.83 -6.50 -1.91
CA PHE A 133 7.42 -5.41 -2.68
C PHE A 133 8.65 -4.77 -2.01
N GLY A 134 9.12 -5.33 -0.88
CA GLY A 134 10.33 -4.86 -0.19
C GLY A 134 10.20 -3.51 0.51
N LEU A 135 8.97 -3.11 0.84
CA LEU A 135 8.67 -1.86 1.53
C LEU A 135 8.83 -2.04 3.05
N GLU A 136 9.42 -1.04 3.71
CA GLU A 136 9.54 -1.04 5.16
C GLU A 136 8.15 -0.96 5.84
N PRO A 137 7.84 -1.84 6.80
CA PRO A 137 6.62 -1.75 7.62
C PRO A 137 6.58 -0.47 8.44
N ARG A 138 5.39 0.16 8.55
CA ARG A 138 5.16 1.33 9.41
C ARG A 138 3.94 1.08 10.29
N ILE A 139 4.07 1.26 11.60
CA ILE A 139 2.98 1.06 12.56
C ILE A 139 2.50 2.43 13.04
N TYR A 140 1.28 2.79 12.66
CA TYR A 140 0.70 4.11 12.98
C TYR A 140 -0.79 4.04 13.32
N ASP A 141 -1.44 2.89 13.17
CA ASP A 141 -2.82 2.68 13.57
C ASP A 141 -3.13 1.20 13.91
N HIS A 142 -4.40 0.90 14.22
CA HIS A 142 -4.82 -0.45 14.60
C HIS A 142 -4.65 -1.49 13.49
N VAL A 143 -4.81 -1.12 12.21
CA VAL A 143 -4.71 -2.05 11.09
C VAL A 143 -3.25 -2.45 10.87
N THR A 144 -2.36 -1.47 10.84
CA THR A 144 -0.91 -1.70 10.71
C THR A 144 -0.34 -2.41 11.93
N ARG A 145 -0.86 -2.12 13.13
CA ARG A 145 -0.56 -2.91 14.32
C ARG A 145 -0.95 -4.37 14.12
N LYS A 146 -2.16 -4.68 13.63
CA LYS A 146 -2.55 -6.07 13.33
C LYS A 146 -1.71 -6.72 12.23
N ALA A 147 -1.36 -5.94 11.20
CA ALA A 147 -0.57 -6.44 10.06
C ALA A 147 0.86 -6.79 10.48
N PHE A 148 1.46 -6.04 11.41
CA PHE A 148 2.88 -6.14 11.72
C PHE A 148 3.20 -6.44 13.20
N SER A 149 2.23 -6.70 14.07
CA SER A 149 2.47 -6.94 15.51
C SER A 149 3.35 -8.14 15.81
N GLU A 150 3.44 -9.10 14.89
CA GLU A 150 4.32 -10.27 15.03
C GLU A 150 5.76 -10.01 14.58
N GLN A 151 6.00 -8.90 13.87
CA GLN A 151 7.35 -8.39 13.71
C GLN A 151 7.74 -7.72 15.02
N ARG A 152 8.28 -8.54 15.92
CA ARG A 152 9.09 -8.04 17.04
C ARG A 152 10.03 -6.97 16.47
N THR A 153 9.99 -5.79 17.09
CA THR A 153 11.00 -4.75 16.94
C THR A 153 12.40 -5.37 16.87
N PRO A 154 13.31 -4.86 16.00
CA PRO A 154 14.68 -5.34 15.96
C PRO A 154 15.45 -4.89 17.21
N GLU A 155 15.15 -5.50 18.35
CA GLU A 155 16.04 -5.62 19.51
C GLU A 155 16.62 -7.05 19.62
N GLN A 156 16.39 -7.91 18.62
CA GLN A 156 16.92 -9.28 18.58
C GLN A 156 17.99 -9.52 17.51
N PHE A 157 18.67 -8.47 17.04
CA PHE A 157 20.00 -8.62 16.44
C PHE A 157 21.06 -8.48 17.53
N VAL A 158 21.25 -9.55 18.31
CA VAL A 158 22.54 -9.75 18.97
C VAL A 158 23.48 -10.19 17.85
N LEU A 159 24.39 -9.29 17.45
CA LEU A 159 25.51 -9.66 16.59
C LEU A 159 26.26 -10.83 17.25
N PRO A 160 26.62 -11.89 16.51
CA PRO A 160 27.47 -12.94 17.07
C PRO A 160 28.79 -12.31 17.55
N GLY A 161 29.02 -12.33 18.87
CA GLY A 161 30.23 -11.79 19.50
C GLY A 161 30.03 -10.64 20.50
N MET A 162 28.80 -10.17 20.76
CA MET A 162 28.54 -9.22 21.85
C MET A 162 27.71 -9.88 22.95
N GLU A 163 28.37 -10.59 23.85
CA GLU A 163 27.74 -10.95 25.12
C GLU A 163 27.48 -9.68 25.95
N PRO A 164 26.33 -9.59 26.63
CA PRO A 164 26.08 -8.52 27.58
C PRO A 164 27.11 -8.63 28.71
N LYS A 165 27.92 -7.57 28.89
CA LYS A 165 28.83 -7.47 30.03
C LYS A 165 28.03 -7.68 31.31
N SER A 166 28.32 -8.78 32.01
CA SER A 166 27.79 -9.03 33.32
C SER A 166 28.20 -7.86 34.23
N ASN A 167 27.21 -7.13 34.73
CA ASN A 167 27.45 -6.16 35.78
C ASN A 167 27.76 -6.93 37.07
N GLY A 168 29.03 -7.34 37.20
CA GLY A 168 29.58 -7.87 38.42
C GLY A 168 29.51 -6.82 39.52
N ARG A 169 28.48 -6.90 40.37
CA ARG A 169 28.48 -6.28 41.69
C ARG A 169 29.63 -6.88 42.50
N ARG A 170 30.79 -6.23 42.50
CA ARG A 170 31.82 -6.46 43.53
C ARG A 170 31.28 -5.96 44.87
N LYS A 171 30.93 -6.91 45.75
CA LYS A 171 30.89 -6.68 47.19
C LYS A 171 32.32 -6.35 47.65
N THR A 172 32.55 -5.15 48.15
CA THR A 172 33.73 -4.84 48.97
C THR A 172 33.31 -4.91 50.42
N ILE A 173 33.75 -5.96 51.11
CA ILE A 173 33.76 -6.07 52.57
C ILE A 173 34.99 -5.27 53.04
N ARG A 174 34.79 -4.29 53.93
CA ARG A 174 35.90 -3.72 54.72
C ARG A 174 35.90 -4.39 56.09
N LYS A 175 37.10 -4.86 56.46
CA LYS A 175 37.48 -5.33 57.80
C LYS A 175 37.41 -4.18 58.81
#